data_AF-A0A4R6IJU3-F1
#
_entry.id   AF-A0A4R6IJU3-F1
#
_cell.length_a   1.000
_cell.length_b   1.000
_cell.length_c   1.000
_cell.angle_alpha   90.00
_cell.angle_beta   90.00
_cell.angle_gamma   90.00
#
_symmetry.space_group_name_H-M   'P 1'
#
loop_
_entity.id
_entity.type
_entity.pdbx_description
1 polymer ?
#
loop_
_entity_poly.entity_id
_entity_poly.type
_entity_poly.pdbx_seq_one_letter_code
_entity_poly.pdbx_strand_id
1 'polypeptide(L)'
;MFKSTFYKFTIASVLWMTVQTLSAQTNETAWSPEQQAELFGYCEKPFLIKQLKISEANADKIGQINNWARLTKIKIQANASDTFATDGEVEEAVIKKYKALGLSGDQFKTLTDRRKQSLSEPCALITVTANKTYDTIAKPQLQLLFRNKFRRTLMDKLEVNGKQADMLIEAEVWKQKEALEIVKIPETNFERIRKAVAMYNDLERKYGFIGITEQQKEGAKAIFKAAE
;
A
#
# COMPACT_ATOMS: atom_id res chain seq x y z
N MET A 1 -61.69 -32.14 -42.32
CA MET A 1 -61.16 -31.75 -41.00
C MET A 1 -59.63 -31.86 -41.03
N PHE A 2 -58.93 -30.78 -41.34
CA PHE A 2 -57.50 -30.60 -41.02
C PHE A 2 -57.25 -29.09 -40.85
N LYS A 3 -56.53 -28.76 -39.77
CA LYS A 3 -56.45 -27.44 -39.15
C LYS A 3 -55.61 -26.45 -39.98
N SER A 4 -56.20 -25.28 -40.19
CA SER A 4 -55.52 -24.03 -40.58
C SER A 4 -54.54 -23.61 -39.47
N THR A 5 -53.28 -23.38 -39.83
CA THR A 5 -52.32 -22.70 -38.94
C THR A 5 -51.95 -21.37 -39.56
N PHE A 6 -52.40 -20.33 -38.87
CA PHE A 6 -52.26 -18.92 -39.16
C PHE A 6 -50.80 -18.45 -39.16
N TYR A 7 -50.44 -17.69 -40.19
CA TYR A 7 -49.40 -16.67 -40.14
C TYR A 7 -49.76 -15.63 -39.06
N LYS A 8 -48.87 -15.37 -38.12
CA LYS A 8 -48.90 -14.14 -37.30
C LYS A 8 -47.51 -13.52 -37.27
N PHE A 9 -47.38 -12.46 -38.07
CA PHE A 9 -46.44 -11.37 -37.84
C PHE A 9 -46.60 -10.87 -36.39
N THR A 10 -45.50 -10.71 -35.66
CA THR A 10 -45.48 -9.87 -34.46
C THR A 10 -44.26 -8.99 -34.54
N ILE A 11 -44.54 -7.72 -34.83
CA ILE A 11 -43.65 -6.57 -34.72
C ILE A 11 -43.42 -6.36 -33.22
N ALA A 12 -42.19 -6.58 -32.74
CA ALA A 12 -41.77 -6.16 -31.41
C ALA A 12 -40.78 -5.00 -31.57
N SER A 13 -41.35 -3.81 -31.66
CA SER A 13 -40.64 -2.54 -31.68
C SER A 13 -39.95 -2.27 -30.35
N VAL A 14 -38.66 -1.95 -30.43
CA VAL A 14 -38.00 -0.83 -29.74
C VAL A 14 -38.43 -0.59 -28.29
N LEU A 15 -37.69 -1.16 -27.35
CA LEU A 15 -37.45 -0.52 -26.05
C LEU A 15 -35.96 -0.60 -25.73
N TRP A 16 -35.19 0.23 -26.45
CA TRP A 16 -33.86 0.67 -26.02
C TRP A 16 -34.05 1.55 -24.77
N MET A 17 -34.19 0.92 -23.60
CA MET A 17 -33.84 1.58 -22.35
C MET A 17 -32.38 1.27 -22.08
N THR A 18 -31.54 2.20 -22.52
CA THR A 18 -30.20 2.40 -22.00
C THR A 18 -30.29 2.55 -20.49
N VAL A 19 -30.14 1.44 -19.77
CA VAL A 19 -29.72 1.47 -18.38
C VAL A 19 -28.30 2.02 -18.41
N GLN A 20 -28.21 3.35 -18.31
CA GLN A 20 -27.00 4.02 -17.89
C GLN A 20 -26.69 3.44 -16.51
N THR A 21 -25.84 2.42 -16.51
CA THR A 21 -25.12 2.00 -15.32
C THR A 21 -24.32 3.21 -14.89
N LEU A 22 -24.90 3.94 -13.94
CA LEU A 22 -24.22 4.88 -13.09
C LEU A 22 -23.06 4.09 -12.49
N SER A 23 -21.90 4.19 -13.12
CA SER A 23 -20.66 3.66 -12.58
C SER A 23 -20.53 4.43 -11.28
N ALA A 24 -20.80 3.73 -10.17
CA ALA A 24 -20.48 4.24 -8.86
C ALA A 24 -19.04 4.73 -8.95
N GLN A 25 -18.86 6.05 -8.87
CA GLN A 25 -17.56 6.65 -8.65
C GLN A 25 -17.08 5.98 -7.37
N THR A 26 -16.21 4.98 -7.52
CA THR A 26 -15.27 4.66 -6.47
C THR A 26 -14.64 5.99 -6.16
N ASN A 27 -14.94 6.52 -4.98
CA ASN A 27 -14.20 7.61 -4.40
C ASN A 27 -12.78 7.06 -4.18
N GLU A 28 -12.01 6.89 -5.26
CA GLU A 28 -10.57 6.93 -5.21
C GLU A 28 -10.30 8.22 -4.45
N THR A 29 -9.76 8.07 -3.25
CA THR A 29 -9.32 9.25 -2.51
C THR A 29 -8.22 9.84 -3.36
N ALA A 30 -8.57 10.83 -4.18
CA ALA A 30 -7.68 11.40 -5.18
C ALA A 30 -6.64 12.22 -4.43
N TRP A 31 -5.59 11.55 -3.97
CA TRP A 31 -4.48 12.19 -3.28
C TRP A 31 -3.89 13.27 -4.17
N SER A 32 -3.53 14.40 -3.57
CA SER A 32 -2.89 15.51 -4.27
C SER A 32 -1.61 15.07 -4.94
N PRO A 33 -1.08 15.85 -5.90
CA PRO A 33 0.15 15.47 -6.54
C PRO A 33 1.35 15.20 -5.63
N GLU A 34 1.46 15.99 -4.58
CA GLU A 34 2.48 15.93 -3.56
C GLU A 34 2.29 14.68 -2.68
N GLN A 35 1.05 14.39 -2.28
CA GLN A 35 0.70 13.21 -1.48
C GLN A 35 1.02 11.91 -2.22
N GLN A 36 0.80 11.86 -3.52
CA GLN A 36 1.16 10.68 -4.32
C GLN A 36 2.67 10.51 -4.49
N ALA A 37 3.42 11.61 -4.60
CA ALA A 37 4.88 11.55 -4.58
C ALA A 37 5.40 11.04 -3.23
N GLU A 38 4.76 11.44 -2.13
CA GLU A 38 5.06 10.96 -0.78
C GLU A 38 4.77 9.45 -0.64
N LEU A 39 3.63 8.98 -1.14
CA LEU A 39 3.30 7.55 -1.19
C LEU A 39 4.31 6.73 -1.99
N PHE A 40 4.78 7.25 -3.12
CA PHE A 40 5.85 6.63 -3.87
C PHE A 40 7.11 6.48 -3.02
N GLY A 41 7.46 7.52 -2.26
CA GLY A 41 8.59 7.51 -1.33
C GLY A 41 8.46 6.44 -0.24
N TYR A 42 7.25 6.20 0.27
CA TYR A 42 7.00 5.21 1.32
C TYR A 42 6.95 3.76 0.81
N CYS A 43 6.30 3.52 -0.32
CA CYS A 43 5.98 2.16 -0.76
C CYS A 43 6.89 1.66 -1.90
N GLU A 44 7.14 2.51 -2.90
CA GLU A 44 7.78 2.08 -4.13
C GLU A 44 9.30 2.26 -4.08
N LYS A 45 9.79 3.43 -3.65
CA LYS A 45 11.22 3.73 -3.58
C LYS A 45 12.01 2.66 -2.78
N PRO A 46 11.57 2.20 -1.59
CA PRO A 46 12.29 1.16 -0.86
C PRO A 46 12.33 -0.17 -1.58
N PHE A 47 11.27 -0.55 -2.30
CA PHE A 47 11.26 -1.76 -3.12
C PHE A 47 12.27 -1.67 -4.27
N LEU A 48 12.29 -0.56 -4.99
CA LEU A 48 13.22 -0.34 -6.10
C LEU A 48 14.68 -0.47 -5.64
N ILE A 49 15.00 0.10 -4.48
CA ILE A 49 16.37 0.08 -3.94
C ILE A 49 16.71 -1.29 -3.35
N LYS A 50 15.86 -1.82 -2.45
CA LYS A 50 16.21 -3.03 -1.66
C LYS A 50 16.04 -4.32 -2.46
N GLN A 51 14.96 -4.42 -3.25
CA GLN A 51 14.61 -5.64 -3.98
C GLN A 51 15.17 -5.62 -5.40
N LEU A 52 14.96 -4.55 -6.16
CA LEU A 52 15.46 -4.45 -7.54
C LEU A 52 16.91 -3.98 -7.64
N LYS A 53 17.55 -3.60 -6.52
CA LYS A 53 18.95 -3.09 -6.48
C LYS A 53 19.16 -1.90 -7.44
N ILE A 54 18.13 -1.09 -7.64
CA ILE A 54 18.22 0.16 -8.41
C ILE A 54 18.89 1.21 -7.52
N SER A 55 19.83 1.98 -8.08
CA SER A 55 20.48 3.06 -7.34
C SER A 55 19.46 4.10 -6.85
N GLU A 56 19.75 4.75 -5.73
CA GLU A 56 18.86 5.78 -5.18
C GLU A 56 18.55 6.89 -6.21
N ALA A 57 19.58 7.37 -6.92
CA ALA A 57 19.41 8.38 -7.96
C ALA A 57 18.47 7.93 -9.10
N ASN A 58 18.52 6.64 -9.49
CA ASN A 58 17.60 6.11 -10.49
C ASN A 58 16.19 5.91 -9.92
N ALA A 59 16.06 5.50 -8.66
CA ALA A 59 14.76 5.40 -7.99
C ALA A 59 14.06 6.77 -7.89
N ASP A 60 14.80 7.84 -7.62
CA ASP A 60 14.27 9.20 -7.61
C ASP A 60 13.80 9.64 -9.00
N LYS A 61 14.59 9.36 -10.04
CA LYS A 61 14.18 9.62 -11.44
C LYS A 61 12.92 8.85 -11.81
N ILE A 62 12.78 7.59 -11.38
CA ILE A 62 11.56 6.80 -11.59
C ILE A 62 10.36 7.50 -10.92
N GLY A 63 10.51 7.96 -9.68
CA GLY A 63 9.45 8.73 -8.99
C GLY A 63 9.05 10.00 -9.75
N GLN A 64 10.03 10.74 -10.27
CA GLN A 64 9.79 11.93 -11.09
C GLN A 64 9.06 11.61 -12.40
N ILE A 65 9.46 10.53 -13.10
CA ILE A 65 8.80 10.06 -14.32
C ILE A 65 7.35 9.66 -14.02
N ASN A 66 7.10 8.97 -12.90
CA ASN A 66 5.77 8.57 -12.47
C ASN A 66 4.88 9.78 -12.17
N ASN A 67 5.41 10.75 -11.42
CA ASN A 67 4.70 11.97 -11.11
C ASN A 67 4.36 12.78 -12.37
N TRP A 68 5.34 12.96 -13.26
CA TRP A 68 5.16 13.64 -14.54
C TRP A 68 4.07 12.97 -15.40
N ALA A 69 4.11 11.64 -15.52
CA ALA A 69 3.14 10.91 -16.33
C ALA A 69 1.72 11.12 -15.81
N ARG A 70 1.53 11.05 -14.49
CA ARG A 70 0.23 11.29 -13.88
C ARG A 70 -0.27 12.72 -14.06
N LEU A 71 0.57 13.72 -13.79
CA LEU A 71 0.21 15.12 -14.01
C LEU A 71 -0.20 15.37 -15.47
N THR A 72 0.48 14.70 -16.41
CA THR A 72 0.14 14.76 -17.84
C THR A 72 -1.22 14.13 -18.12
N LYS A 73 -1.51 12.94 -17.56
CA LYS A 73 -2.84 12.31 -17.68
C LYS A 73 -3.96 13.17 -17.10
N ILE A 74 -3.74 13.83 -15.96
CA ILE A 74 -4.70 14.78 -15.38
C ILE A 74 -4.94 15.95 -16.35
N LYS A 75 -3.90 16.47 -17.00
CA LYS A 75 -4.05 17.52 -18.03
C LYS A 75 -4.82 17.03 -19.26
N ILE A 76 -4.61 15.78 -19.69
CA ILE A 76 -5.37 15.17 -20.80
C ILE A 76 -6.85 15.08 -20.43
N GLN A 77 -7.17 14.56 -19.23
CA GLN A 77 -8.55 14.48 -18.73
C GLN A 77 -9.21 15.87 -18.63
N ALA A 78 -8.43 16.90 -18.33
CA ALA A 78 -8.89 18.29 -18.30
C ALA A 78 -8.91 18.98 -19.68
N ASN A 79 -8.61 18.26 -20.78
CA ASN A 79 -8.46 18.80 -22.14
C ASN A 79 -7.48 20.01 -22.21
N ALA A 80 -6.48 20.03 -21.33
CA ALA A 80 -5.48 21.09 -21.18
C ALA A 80 -4.05 20.60 -21.50
N SER A 81 -3.93 19.48 -22.20
CA SER A 81 -2.65 18.89 -22.60
C SER A 81 -2.30 19.33 -24.03
N ASP A 82 -1.22 20.10 -24.17
CA ASP A 82 -0.72 20.54 -25.48
C ASP A 82 0.22 19.53 -26.15
N THR A 83 0.60 18.46 -25.44
CA THR A 83 1.71 17.56 -25.83
C THR A 83 1.30 16.13 -26.13
N PHE A 84 0.25 15.63 -25.46
CA PHE A 84 -0.27 14.27 -25.63
C PHE A 84 -1.79 14.31 -25.66
N ALA A 85 -2.40 13.49 -26.52
CA ALA A 85 -3.84 13.38 -26.69
C ALA A 85 -4.43 12.18 -25.91
N THR A 86 -3.61 11.16 -25.61
CA THR A 86 -4.09 9.94 -24.95
C THR A 86 -3.16 9.44 -23.84
N ASP A 87 -3.73 8.70 -22.89
CA ASP A 87 -2.99 7.99 -21.85
C ASP A 87 -1.95 7.00 -22.43
N GLY A 88 -2.25 6.41 -23.59
CA GLY A 88 -1.35 5.46 -24.26
C GLY A 88 -0.04 6.10 -24.69
N GLU A 89 -0.09 7.30 -25.28
CA GLU A 89 1.11 8.05 -25.69
C GLU A 89 1.98 8.43 -24.47
N VAL A 90 1.33 8.75 -23.34
CA VAL A 90 2.04 9.03 -22.08
C VAL A 90 2.77 7.78 -21.58
N GLU A 91 2.14 6.60 -21.65
CA GLU A 91 2.78 5.34 -21.26
C GLU A 91 3.96 4.97 -22.17
N GLU A 92 3.84 5.17 -23.49
CA GLU A 92 4.97 4.98 -24.41
C GLU A 92 6.15 5.91 -24.07
N ALA A 93 5.86 7.17 -23.74
CA ALA A 93 6.87 8.13 -23.32
C ALA A 93 7.53 7.74 -21.98
N VAL A 94 6.77 7.18 -21.03
CA VAL A 94 7.33 6.63 -19.78
C VAL A 94 8.30 5.49 -20.08
N ILE A 95 7.89 4.54 -20.93
CA ILE A 95 8.74 3.42 -21.33
C ILE A 95 10.05 3.91 -21.95
N LYS A 96 10.00 4.92 -22.81
CA LYS A 96 11.20 5.54 -23.39
C LYS A 96 12.09 6.17 -22.31
N LYS A 97 11.50 6.88 -21.34
CA LYS A 97 12.23 7.48 -20.21
C LYS A 97 12.87 6.43 -19.31
N TYR A 98 12.19 5.32 -19.02
CA TYR A 98 12.75 4.21 -18.25
C TYR A 98 13.93 3.52 -18.95
N LYS A 99 13.84 3.29 -20.27
CA LYS A 99 14.96 2.73 -21.05
C LYS A 99 16.21 3.62 -20.97
N ALA A 100 16.03 4.94 -20.94
CA ALA A 100 17.13 5.90 -20.81
C ALA A 100 17.84 5.87 -19.44
N LEU A 101 17.28 5.20 -18.43
CA LEU A 101 17.91 5.06 -17.11
C LEU A 101 19.01 3.99 -17.04
N GLY A 102 19.21 3.23 -18.12
CA GLY A 102 20.25 2.19 -18.17
C GLY A 102 19.99 1.03 -17.21
N LEU A 103 18.73 0.73 -16.90
CA LEU A 103 18.35 -0.42 -16.08
C LEU A 103 18.66 -1.73 -16.80
N SER A 104 19.01 -2.78 -16.06
CA SER A 104 19.10 -4.14 -16.62
C SER A 104 17.74 -4.61 -17.17
N GLY A 105 17.76 -5.61 -18.05
CA GLY A 105 16.53 -6.15 -18.67
C GLY A 105 15.50 -6.60 -17.63
N ASP A 106 15.95 -7.27 -16.56
CA ASP A 106 15.08 -7.74 -15.48
C ASP A 106 14.51 -6.58 -14.66
N GLN A 107 15.35 -5.62 -14.25
CA GLN A 107 14.90 -4.41 -13.54
C GLN A 107 13.85 -3.64 -14.34
N PHE A 108 14.09 -3.46 -15.64
CA PHE A 108 13.19 -2.76 -16.54
C PHE A 108 11.85 -3.48 -16.69
N LYS A 109 11.88 -4.80 -16.87
CA LYS A 109 10.67 -5.63 -16.97
C LYS A 109 9.85 -5.54 -15.70
N THR A 110 10.44 -5.80 -14.54
CA THR A 110 9.73 -5.76 -13.26
C THR A 110 9.17 -4.37 -12.95
N LEU A 111 9.91 -3.30 -13.24
CA LEU A 111 9.42 -1.92 -13.07
C LEU A 111 8.19 -1.64 -13.96
N THR A 112 8.22 -2.10 -15.21
CA THR A 112 7.13 -1.90 -16.17
C THR A 112 5.89 -2.70 -15.77
N ASP A 113 6.06 -3.95 -15.37
CA ASP A 113 4.97 -4.82 -14.94
C ASP A 113 4.32 -4.27 -13.65
N ARG A 114 5.14 -3.83 -12.70
CA ARG A 114 4.68 -3.24 -11.44
C ARG A 114 3.95 -1.91 -11.64
N ARG A 115 4.35 -1.09 -12.63
CA ARG A 115 3.63 0.14 -12.99
C ARG A 115 2.23 -0.15 -13.54
N LYS A 116 2.06 -1.26 -14.26
CA LYS A 116 0.76 -1.68 -14.82
C LYS A 116 -0.17 -2.27 -13.76
N GLN A 117 0.40 -2.86 -12.71
CA GLN A 117 -0.37 -3.23 -11.53
C GLN A 117 -0.78 -1.92 -10.85
N SER A 118 -2.08 -1.60 -10.92
CA SER A 118 -2.64 -0.61 -10.01
C SER A 118 -2.20 -1.00 -8.60
N LEU A 119 -1.63 -0.06 -7.85
CA LEU A 119 -1.21 -0.25 -6.46
C LEU A 119 -2.45 -0.37 -5.56
N SER A 120 -3.34 -1.33 -5.87
CA SER A 120 -4.52 -1.65 -5.10
C SER A 120 -4.17 -2.28 -3.75
N GLU A 121 -2.92 -2.70 -3.56
CA GLU A 121 -2.42 -3.21 -2.29
C GLU A 121 -1.58 -2.13 -1.59
N PRO A 122 -2.12 -1.50 -0.53
CA PRO A 122 -1.34 -0.56 0.27
C PRO A 122 -0.13 -1.28 0.89
N CYS A 123 1.05 -0.70 0.76
CA CYS A 123 2.25 -1.31 1.34
C CYS A 123 2.15 -1.35 2.86
N ALA A 124 2.81 -2.33 3.50
CA ALA A 124 2.68 -2.56 4.95
C ALA A 124 2.95 -1.30 5.81
N LEU A 125 3.78 -0.36 5.34
CA LEU A 125 4.11 0.89 6.03
C LEU A 125 2.96 1.91 6.09
N ILE A 126 1.97 1.82 5.20
CA ILE A 126 0.83 2.73 5.16
C ILE A 126 -0.47 2.10 5.67
N THR A 127 -0.43 0.80 5.97
CA THR A 127 -1.58 0.04 6.49
C THR A 127 -1.50 -0.07 8.01
N VAL A 128 -2.56 0.40 8.68
CA VAL A 128 -2.68 0.31 10.13
C VAL A 128 -3.84 -0.61 10.49
N THR A 129 -3.49 -1.70 11.16
CA THR A 129 -4.46 -2.58 11.82
C THR A 129 -4.35 -2.34 13.32
N ALA A 130 -5.49 -2.14 13.98
CA ALA A 130 -5.54 -1.97 15.42
C ALA A 130 -6.53 -2.96 16.03
N ASN A 131 -6.11 -3.66 17.08
CA ASN A 131 -7.00 -4.53 17.83
C ASN A 131 -7.79 -3.71 18.86
N LYS A 132 -9.07 -3.43 18.56
CA LYS A 132 -9.96 -2.62 19.41
C LYS A 132 -10.13 -3.17 20.82
N THR A 133 -9.90 -4.47 21.05
CA THR A 133 -9.96 -5.07 22.40
C THR A 133 -8.91 -4.49 23.34
N TYR A 134 -7.82 -3.94 22.80
CA TYR A 134 -6.75 -3.34 23.58
C TYR A 134 -7.01 -1.88 23.96
N ASP A 135 -8.05 -1.23 23.44
CA ASP A 135 -8.35 0.18 23.71
C ASP A 135 -8.56 0.44 25.20
N THR A 136 -9.38 -0.41 25.84
CA THR A 136 -9.74 -0.30 27.26
C THR A 136 -8.69 -0.81 28.23
N ILE A 137 -7.64 -1.51 27.75
CA ILE A 137 -6.60 -2.08 28.60
C ILE A 137 -5.47 -1.06 28.77
N ALA A 138 -5.18 -0.64 30.00
CA ALA A 138 -4.06 0.27 30.25
C ALA A 138 -2.70 -0.36 29.89
N LYS A 139 -1.75 0.47 29.48
CA LYS A 139 -0.45 0.03 28.92
C LYS A 139 0.30 -0.97 29.81
N PRO A 140 0.43 -0.78 31.14
CA PRO A 140 1.12 -1.76 32.00
C PRO A 140 0.44 -3.13 32.03
N GLN A 141 -0.90 -3.16 32.03
CA GLN A 141 -1.69 -4.39 32.00
C GLN A 141 -1.51 -5.10 30.65
N LEU A 142 -1.50 -4.35 29.55
CA LEU A 142 -1.25 -4.91 28.22
C LEU A 142 0.17 -5.50 28.10
N GLN A 143 1.17 -4.82 28.67
CA GLN A 143 2.54 -5.36 28.77
C GLN A 143 2.58 -6.65 29.57
N LEU A 144 1.89 -6.74 30.70
CA LEU A 144 1.82 -7.96 31.49
C LEU A 144 1.18 -9.12 30.71
N LEU A 145 0.07 -8.86 30.00
CA LEU A 145 -0.58 -9.84 29.13
C LEU A 145 0.37 -10.35 28.05
N PHE A 146 1.10 -9.45 27.39
CA PHE A 146 2.06 -9.82 26.36
C PHE A 146 3.27 -10.57 26.93
N ARG A 147 3.77 -10.19 28.11
CA ARG A 147 4.83 -10.92 28.81
C ARG A 147 4.41 -12.36 29.12
N ASN A 148 3.21 -12.56 29.63
CA ASN A 148 2.69 -13.89 29.94
C ASN A 148 2.48 -14.75 28.68
N LYS A 149 2.08 -14.13 27.55
CA LYS A 149 1.78 -14.84 26.30
C LYS A 149 3.01 -15.12 25.43
N PHE A 150 3.94 -14.16 25.32
CA PHE A 150 4.96 -14.19 24.27
C PHE A 150 6.39 -14.32 24.77
N ARG A 151 6.70 -13.94 26.02
CA ARG A 151 8.09 -13.80 26.48
C ARG A 151 8.91 -15.07 26.26
N ARG A 152 8.37 -16.22 26.68
CA ARG A 152 9.03 -17.51 26.50
C ARG A 152 9.21 -17.86 25.02
N THR A 153 8.17 -17.70 24.22
CA THR A 153 8.23 -17.96 22.76
C THR A 153 9.26 -17.08 22.05
N LEU A 154 9.39 -15.81 22.44
CA LEU A 154 10.40 -14.90 21.90
C LEU A 154 11.81 -15.38 22.24
N MET A 155 12.06 -15.72 23.51
CA MET A 155 13.36 -16.23 23.95
C MET A 155 13.71 -17.54 23.25
N ASP A 156 12.77 -18.49 23.21
CA ASP A 156 12.99 -19.83 22.68
C ASP A 156 13.16 -19.84 21.15
N LYS A 157 12.39 -19.02 20.41
CA LYS A 157 12.42 -19.03 18.93
C LYS A 157 13.41 -18.05 18.32
N LEU A 158 13.73 -16.95 19.02
CA LEU A 158 14.60 -15.90 18.51
C LEU A 158 15.98 -15.90 19.18
N GLU A 159 16.20 -16.78 20.16
CA GLU A 159 17.46 -16.88 20.91
C GLU A 159 17.88 -15.55 21.55
N VAL A 160 16.90 -14.73 21.94
CA VAL A 160 17.13 -13.44 22.61
C VAL A 160 17.11 -13.61 24.13
N ASN A 161 17.84 -12.77 24.85
CA ASN A 161 17.83 -12.82 26.31
C ASN A 161 16.52 -12.25 26.89
N GLY A 162 16.29 -12.47 28.18
CA GLY A 162 15.06 -12.05 28.86
C GLY A 162 14.81 -10.53 28.85
N LYS A 163 15.86 -9.70 28.80
CA LYS A 163 15.75 -8.24 28.70
C LYS A 163 15.33 -7.81 27.30
N GLN A 164 15.95 -8.40 26.27
CA GLN A 164 15.59 -8.15 24.88
C GLN A 164 14.16 -8.58 24.58
N ALA A 165 13.71 -9.73 25.11
CA ALA A 165 12.32 -10.17 24.99
C ALA A 165 11.33 -9.18 25.63
N ASP A 166 11.65 -8.64 26.81
CA ASP A 166 10.81 -7.62 27.46
C ASP A 166 10.77 -6.32 26.62
N MET A 167 11.89 -5.86 26.07
CA MET A 167 11.93 -4.68 25.20
C MET A 167 11.16 -4.89 23.89
N LEU A 168 11.20 -6.09 23.30
CA LEU A 168 10.41 -6.45 22.12
C LEU A 168 8.90 -6.35 22.42
N ILE A 169 8.48 -6.86 23.58
CA ILE A 169 7.10 -6.75 24.05
C ILE A 169 6.71 -5.29 24.28
N GLU A 170 7.57 -4.50 24.91
CA GLU A 170 7.30 -3.08 25.16
C GLU A 170 7.14 -2.29 23.86
N ALA A 171 7.96 -2.58 22.85
CA ALA A 171 7.87 -1.98 21.52
C ALA A 171 6.57 -2.38 20.81
N GLU A 172 6.18 -3.65 20.85
CA GLU A 172 4.94 -4.13 20.24
C GLU A 172 3.70 -3.54 20.93
N VAL A 173 3.67 -3.52 22.27
CA VAL A 173 2.55 -2.93 23.02
C VAL A 173 2.43 -1.43 22.75
N TRP A 174 3.55 -0.73 22.63
CA TRP A 174 3.54 0.66 22.17
C TRP A 174 2.94 0.79 20.77
N LYS A 175 3.37 -0.03 19.79
CA LYS A 175 2.81 -0.01 18.43
C LYS A 175 1.30 -0.23 18.45
N GLN A 176 0.79 -1.20 19.21
CA GLN A 176 -0.65 -1.47 19.32
C GLN A 176 -1.43 -0.26 19.86
N LYS A 177 -0.86 0.48 20.82
CA LYS A 177 -1.47 1.70 21.37
C LYS A 177 -1.43 2.88 20.38
N GLU A 178 -0.32 3.09 19.69
CA GLU A 178 -0.26 4.10 18.62
C GLU A 178 -1.24 3.77 17.49
N ALA A 179 -1.34 2.50 17.08
CA ALA A 179 -2.26 2.06 16.04
C ALA A 179 -3.72 2.42 16.40
N LEU A 180 -4.12 2.24 17.66
CA LEU A 180 -5.45 2.61 18.17
C LEU A 180 -5.73 4.11 18.06
N GLU A 181 -4.73 4.96 18.29
CA GLU A 181 -4.88 6.41 18.09
C GLU A 181 -4.94 6.78 16.60
N ILE A 182 -4.15 6.11 15.76
CA ILE A 182 -4.11 6.38 14.32
C ILE A 182 -5.42 5.98 13.63
N VAL A 183 -6.04 4.86 14.01
CA VAL A 183 -7.32 4.43 13.43
C VAL A 183 -8.50 5.34 13.78
N LYS A 184 -8.36 6.27 14.74
CA LYS A 184 -9.35 7.32 15.01
C LYS A 184 -9.36 8.41 13.91
N ILE A 185 -8.28 8.52 13.14
CA ILE A 185 -8.17 9.45 12.01
C ILE A 185 -8.91 8.83 10.81
N PRO A 186 -9.78 9.59 10.09
CA PRO A 186 -10.50 9.08 8.92
C PRO A 186 -9.56 8.51 7.84
N GLU A 187 -9.99 7.45 7.15
CA GLU A 187 -9.18 6.80 6.11
C GLU A 187 -8.89 7.72 4.92
N THR A 188 -9.77 8.69 4.68
CA THR A 188 -9.63 9.71 3.63
C THR A 188 -8.65 10.83 3.99
N ASN A 189 -8.13 10.85 5.23
CA ASN A 189 -7.16 11.85 5.66
C ASN A 189 -5.73 11.30 5.53
N PHE A 190 -4.95 11.91 4.65
CA PHE A 190 -3.56 11.54 4.39
C PHE A 190 -2.66 11.57 5.63
N GLU A 191 -3.02 12.37 6.64
CA GLU A 191 -2.30 12.39 7.93
C GLU A 191 -2.31 11.03 8.62
N ARG A 192 -3.35 10.20 8.41
CA ARG A 192 -3.39 8.81 8.89
C ARG A 192 -2.20 8.02 8.34
N ILE A 193 -1.87 8.20 7.06
CA ILE A 193 -0.75 7.53 6.38
C ILE A 193 0.58 8.01 6.95
N ARG A 194 0.75 9.33 7.12
CA ARG A 194 1.98 9.89 7.72
C ARG A 194 2.23 9.36 9.11
N LYS A 195 1.19 9.30 9.95
CA LYS A 195 1.31 8.74 11.30
C LYS A 195 1.57 7.23 11.29
N ALA A 196 0.97 6.48 10.36
CA ALA A 196 1.28 5.06 10.17
C ALA A 196 2.77 4.84 9.87
N VAL A 197 3.30 5.60 8.92
CA VAL A 197 4.71 5.53 8.53
C VAL A 197 5.62 5.94 9.71
N ALA A 198 5.29 7.01 10.42
CA ALA A 198 6.04 7.45 11.59
C ALA A 198 6.07 6.38 12.69
N MET A 199 4.93 5.73 12.95
CA MET A 199 4.82 4.63 13.92
C MET A 199 5.73 3.46 13.52
N TYR A 200 5.67 2.99 12.28
CA TYR A 200 6.54 1.89 11.83
C TYR A 200 8.03 2.28 11.82
N ASN A 201 8.37 3.50 11.43
CA ASN A 201 9.77 3.97 11.48
C ASN A 201 10.30 4.03 12.92
N ASP A 202 9.49 4.45 13.89
CA ASP A 202 9.89 4.43 15.29
C ASP A 202 9.95 2.99 15.84
N LEU A 203 9.07 2.08 15.41
CA LEU A 203 9.19 0.66 15.75
C LEU A 203 10.52 0.08 15.27
N GLU A 204 10.89 0.35 14.02
CA GLU A 204 12.17 -0.05 13.43
C GLU A 204 13.36 0.52 14.21
N ARG A 205 13.28 1.79 14.61
CA ARG A 205 14.28 2.43 15.48
C ARG A 205 14.37 1.76 16.84
N LYS A 206 13.24 1.41 17.47
CA LYS A 206 13.21 0.68 18.75
C LYS A 206 13.89 -0.67 18.61
N TYR A 207 13.62 -1.43 17.54
CA TYR A 207 14.31 -2.69 17.26
C TYR A 207 15.83 -2.51 17.11
N GLY A 208 16.27 -1.44 16.44
CA GLY A 208 17.70 -1.08 16.38
C GLY A 208 18.32 -0.87 17.76
N PHE A 209 17.63 -0.23 18.70
CA PHE A 209 18.12 -0.01 20.07
C PHE A 209 18.15 -1.26 20.94
N ILE A 210 17.34 -2.29 20.64
CA ILE A 210 17.35 -3.57 21.37
C ILE A 210 18.61 -4.39 21.01
N GLY A 211 19.24 -4.09 19.86
CA GLY A 211 20.44 -4.78 19.39
C GLY A 211 20.14 -6.21 18.92
N ILE A 212 19.05 -6.39 18.18
CA ILE A 212 18.66 -7.66 17.54
C ILE A 212 19.00 -7.65 16.05
N THR A 213 19.20 -8.83 15.48
CA THR A 213 19.43 -9.01 14.04
C THR A 213 18.15 -8.79 13.24
N GLU A 214 18.28 -8.55 11.93
CA GLU A 214 17.12 -8.46 11.03
C GLU A 214 16.29 -9.75 11.02
N GLN A 215 16.92 -10.93 11.11
CA GLN A 215 16.20 -12.20 11.18
C GLN A 215 15.36 -12.31 12.46
N GLN A 216 15.91 -11.91 13.60
CA GLN A 216 15.18 -11.85 14.87
C GLN A 216 14.04 -10.83 14.82
N LYS A 217 14.25 -9.70 14.14
CA LYS A 217 13.23 -8.66 13.93
C LYS A 217 12.03 -9.20 13.15
N GLU A 218 12.29 -9.84 12.01
CA GLU A 218 11.22 -10.45 11.20
C GLU A 218 10.55 -11.62 11.93
N GLY A 219 11.31 -12.40 12.69
CA GLY A 219 10.77 -13.44 13.58
C GLY A 219 9.84 -12.88 14.67
N ALA A 220 10.21 -11.77 15.31
CA ALA A 220 9.37 -11.10 16.30
C ALA A 220 8.06 -10.59 15.68
N LYS A 221 8.13 -9.93 14.52
CA LYS A 221 6.94 -9.50 13.76
C LYS A 221 6.00 -10.68 13.46
N ALA A 222 6.55 -11.82 13.03
CA ALA A 222 5.77 -13.01 12.74
C ALA A 222 5.10 -13.60 13.99
N ILE A 223 5.80 -13.64 15.12
CA ILE A 223 5.26 -14.13 16.40
C ILE A 223 4.08 -13.28 16.87
N PHE A 224 4.20 -11.94 16.81
CA PHE A 224 3.11 -11.06 17.22
C PHE A 224 1.94 -11.09 16.24
N LYS A 225 2.19 -11.13 14.92
CA LYS A 225 1.14 -11.19 13.90
C LYS A 225 0.32 -12.47 13.97
N ALA A 226 0.93 -13.62 14.30
CA ALA A 226 0.21 -14.90 14.42
C ALA A 226 -0.78 -14.94 15.59
N ALA A 227 -0.81 -13.91 16.42
CA ALA A 227 -1.60 -13.85 17.64
C ALA A 227 -2.66 -12.73 17.65
N GLU A 228 -2.72 -11.96 16.56
CA GLU A 228 -3.82 -11.06 16.16
C GLU A 228 -4.93 -11.85 15.47
#